data_AF-A0A2V5TID0-F1
#
_entry.id   AF-A0A2V5TID0-F1
#
_cell.length_a   1.000
_cell.length_b   1.000
_cell.length_c   1.000
_cell.angle_alpha   90.00
_cell.angle_beta   90.00
_cell.angle_gamma   90.00
#
_symmetry.space_group_name_H-M   'P 1'
#
loop_
_entity.id
_entity.type
_entity.pdbx_description
1 polymer ?
#
loop_
_entity_poly.entity_id
_entity_poly.type
_entity_poly.pdbx_seq_one_letter_code
_entity_poly.pdbx_strand_id
1 'polypeptide(L)' 'MFTRRFTRLTLGFSKKLDNLKHAVALFVAHYNFCRVHGSHSQTPAIQAGLTDHTWTIEELLT' A
#
# COMPACT_ATOMS: atom_id res chain seq x y z
N MET A 1 -10.18 6.07 -5.69
CA MET A 1 -8.99 6.38 -6.52
C MET A 1 -8.00 7.21 -5.71
N PHE A 2 -7.08 6.58 -4.97
CA PHE A 2 -6.47 7.22 -3.79
C PHE A 2 -5.02 7.73 -3.97
N THR A 3 -4.54 7.89 -5.21
CA THR A 3 -3.19 8.42 -5.46
C THR A 3 -3.19 9.36 -6.66
N ARG A 4 -2.98 10.65 -6.38
CA ARG A 4 -2.82 11.72 -7.40
C ARG A 4 -1.52 11.59 -8.20
N ARG A 5 -0.63 10.67 -7.80
CA ARG A 5 0.61 10.36 -8.55
C ARG A 5 0.35 9.72 -9.92
N PHE A 6 -0.81 9.09 -10.11
CA PHE A 6 -1.22 8.50 -11.40
C PHE A 6 -1.93 9.49 -12.33
N THR A 7 -2.39 10.63 -11.82
CA THR A 7 -3.12 11.62 -12.63
C THR A 7 -2.14 12.58 -13.31
N ARG A 8 -2.19 12.66 -14.64
CA ARG A 8 -1.39 13.60 -15.45
C ARG A 8 -1.87 15.04 -15.25
N LEU A 9 -0.98 16.00 -15.51
CA LEU A 9 -1.25 17.45 -15.44
C LEU A 9 -1.76 17.93 -14.07
N THR A 10 -1.29 17.29 -12.99
CA THR A 10 -1.58 17.71 -11.61
C THR A 10 -0.27 17.94 -10.85
N LEU A 11 -0.29 18.82 -9.84
CA LEU A 11 0.87 19.06 -8.97
C LEU A 11 1.36 17.81 -8.24
N GLY A 12 0.50 16.81 -8.06
CA GLY A 12 0.81 15.55 -7.39
C GLY A 12 1.40 14.46 -8.29
N PHE A 13 1.57 14.70 -9.59
CA PHE A 13 2.08 13.67 -10.50
C PHE A 13 3.57 13.36 -10.23
N SER A 14 3.96 12.10 -10.40
CA SER A 14 5.37 11.71 -10.25
C SER A 14 6.16 12.05 -11.51
N LYS A 15 7.14 12.94 -11.38
CA LYS A 15 8.04 13.35 -12.47
C LYS A 15 9.08 12.30 -12.84
N LYS A 16 9.50 11.48 -11.86
CA LYS A 16 10.45 10.37 -12.03
C LYS A 16 9.72 9.05 -11.89
N LEU A 17 10.02 8.10 -12.78
CA LEU A 17 9.43 6.76 -12.75
C LEU A 17 9.81 6.01 -11.47
N ASP A 18 11.04 6.14 -10.99
CA ASP A 18 11.49 5.46 -9.78
C ASP A 18 10.67 5.89 -8.56
N ASN A 19 10.45 7.19 -8.36
CA ASN A 19 9.62 7.68 -7.26
C ASN A 19 8.19 7.13 -7.31
N LEU A 20 7.64 6.96 -8.53
CA LEU A 20 6.33 6.32 -8.70
C LEU A 20 6.38 4.86 -8.25
N LYS A 21 7.38 4.09 -8.68
CA LYS A 21 7.55 2.68 -8.27
C LYS A 21 7.61 2.53 -6.75
N HIS A 22 8.44 3.32 -6.08
CA HIS A 22 8.55 3.29 -4.60
C HIS A 22 7.22 3.65 -3.92
N ALA A 23 6.53 4.70 -4.41
CA ALA A 23 5.24 5.10 -3.86
C ALA A 23 4.16 4.01 -4.03
N VAL A 24 4.16 3.32 -5.17
CA VAL A 24 3.23 2.21 -5.44
C VAL A 24 3.55 1.02 -4.54
N ALA A 25 4.82 0.66 -4.40
CA ALA A 25 5.25 -0.43 -3.51
C ALA A 25 4.75 -0.20 -2.08
N LEU A 26 4.98 1.00 -1.52
CA LEU A 26 4.49 1.36 -0.19
C LEU A 26 2.97 1.30 -0.07
N PHE A 27 2.26 1.80 -1.09
CA PHE A 27 0.79 1.78 -1.08
C PHE A 27 0.24 0.35 -1.08
N VAL A 28 0.78 -0.51 -1.95
CA VAL A 28 0.35 -1.91 -2.06
C VAL A 28 0.70 -2.68 -0.79
N ALA A 29 1.90 -2.47 -0.25
CA ALA A 29 2.33 -3.14 0.98
C ALA A 29 1.46 -2.73 2.17
N HIS A 30 1.23 -1.43 2.39
CA HIS A 30 0.33 -0.97 3.45
C HIS A 30 -1.10 -1.53 3.29
N TYR A 31 -1.63 -1.55 2.07
CA TYR A 31 -3.00 -2.02 1.81
C TYR A 31 -3.16 -3.51 2.11
N ASN A 32 -2.14 -4.33 1.84
CA ASN A 32 -2.20 -5.78 2.02
C ASN A 32 -1.84 -6.24 3.43
N PHE A 33 -0.88 -5.58 4.09
CA PHE A 33 -0.30 -6.06 5.35
C PHE A 33 -0.80 -5.32 6.59
N CYS A 34 -1.07 -4.00 6.50
CA CYS A 34 -1.43 -3.18 7.66
C CYS A 34 -2.93 -2.84 7.74
N ARG A 35 -3.61 -2.69 6.59
CA ARG A 35 -5.01 -2.26 6.55
C ARG A 35 -5.96 -3.44 6.71
N VAL A 36 -6.70 -3.46 7.81
CA VAL A 36 -7.82 -4.40 8.01
C VAL A 36 -9.01 -3.97 7.16
N HIS A 37 -9.56 -4.89 6.36
CA HIS A 37 -10.74 -4.61 5.54
C HIS A 37 -12.02 -4.91 6.30
N GLY A 38 -12.92 -3.93 6.38
CA GLY A 38 -14.19 -4.10 7.11
C GLY A 38 -15.10 -5.22 6.59
N SER A 39 -14.97 -5.63 5.33
CA SER A 39 -15.78 -6.74 4.77
C SER A 39 -15.31 -8.12 5.20
N HIS A 40 -14.01 -8.28 5.47
CA HIS A 40 -13.40 -9.57 5.82
C HIS A 40 -12.86 -9.59 7.25
N SER A 41 -12.90 -8.45 7.94
CA SER A 41 -12.34 -8.18 9.26
C SER A 41 -10.87 -8.62 9.44
N GLN A 42 -10.17 -8.87 8.34
CA GLN A 42 -8.80 -9.36 8.27
C GLN A 42 -8.06 -8.61 7.15
N THR A 43 -6.73 -8.66 7.16
CA THR A 43 -5.93 -8.10 6.08
C THR A 43 -5.89 -9.07 4.89
N PRO A 44 -5.74 -8.55 3.65
CA PRO A 44 -5.59 -9.40 2.48
C PRO A 44 -4.41 -10.39 2.58
N ALA A 45 -3.29 -9.99 3.21
CA ALA A 45 -2.14 -10.86 3.40
C ALA A 45 -2.44 -12.06 4.31
N ILE A 46 -3.23 -11.86 5.37
CA ILE A 46 -3.66 -12.95 6.26
C ILE A 46 -4.59 -13.90 5.51
N GLN A 47 -5.56 -13.36 4.76
CA GLN A 47 -6.49 -14.19 3.99
C GLN A 47 -5.80 -14.99 2.88
N ALA A 48 -4.71 -14.46 2.32
CA ALA A 48 -3.87 -15.16 1.35
C ALA A 48 -2.91 -16.18 2.00
N GLY A 49 -2.85 -16.27 3.34
CA GLY A 49 -1.92 -17.15 4.06
C GLY A 49 -0.46 -16.72 3.96
N LEU A 50 -0.20 -15.44 3.69
CA LEU A 50 1.16 -14.89 3.61
C LEU A 50 1.71 -14.50 4.99
N THR A 51 0.84 -14.15 5.93
CA THR A 51 1.19 -13.71 7.28
C THR A 51 0.17 -14.21 8.30
N ASP A 52 0.61 -14.47 9.52
CA ASP A 52 -0.26 -14.92 10.62
C ASP A 52 -0.80 -13.76 11.47
N HIS A 53 -0.24 -12.55 11.30
CA HIS A 53 -0.61 -11.36 12.04
C HIS A 53 -0.77 -10.13 11.12
N THR A 54 -1.38 -9.08 11.67
CA THR A 54 -1.46 -7.76 11.01
C THR A 54 -0.18 -7.00 11.28
N TRP A 55 0.47 -6.53 10.22
CA TRP A 55 1.74 -5.82 10.34
C TRP A 55 1.55 -4.42 10.93
N THR A 56 2.51 -4.01 11.75
CA THR A 56 2.61 -2.61 12.19
C THR A 56 3.32 -1.77 11.12
N ILE A 57 3.19 -0.44 11.19
CA ILE A 57 3.91 0.47 10.28
C ILE A 57 5.43 0.36 10.49
N GLU A 58 5.87 0.07 11.71
CA GLU A 58 7.29 -0.14 12.01
C GLU A 58 7.84 -1.38 11.28
N GLU A 59 7.11 -2.49 11.35
CA GLU A 59 7.46 -3.73 10.63
C GLU A 59 7.48 -3.55 9.11
N LEU A 60 6.63 -2.67 8.57
CA LEU A 60 6.62 -2.34 7.15
C LEU A 60 7.84 -1.53 6.69
N LEU A 61 8.44 -0.74 7.59
CA LEU A 61 9.52 0.19 7.29
C LEU A 61 10.91 -0.35 7.63
N THR A 62 10.99 -1.51 8.28
CA THR A 62 12.23 -2.19 8.67
C THR A 62 12.67 -3.18 7.59
#